data_AF-A0A142BA62-F1
#
_entry.id   AF-A0A142BA62-F1
#
_cell.length_a   1.000
_cell.length_b   1.000
_cell.length_c   1.000
_cell.angle_alpha   90.00
_cell.angle_beta   90.00
_cell.angle_gamma   90.00
#
_symmetry.space_group_name_H-M   'P 1'
#
loop_
_entity.id
_entity.type
_entity.pdbx_description
1 polymer ?
#
loop_
_entity_poly.entity_id
_entity_poly.type
_entity_poly.pdbx_seq_one_letter_code
_entity_poly.pdbx_strand_id
1 'polypeptide(L)' 'MAFTQQQLDDLDEAITAGELEVTFADGRKVRYRSIKELKEARRIVAQRLAGKRRIRAVRMTTCKG' A
#
# COMPACT_ATOMS: atom_id res chain seq x y z
N MET A 1 -8.39 7.61 -7.42
CA MET A 1 -7.47 7.94 -6.30
C MET A 1 -6.54 6.76 -6.09
N ALA A 2 -5.24 7.01 -6.05
CA ALA A 2 -4.23 5.96 -5.91
C ALA A 2 -3.89 5.78 -4.43
N PHE A 3 -3.71 4.53 -4.00
CA PHE A 3 -3.12 4.21 -2.70
C PHE A 3 -1.82 5.00 -2.53
N THR A 4 -1.71 5.76 -1.44
CA THR A 4 -0.57 6.64 -1.14
C THR A 4 0.38 5.97 -0.15
N GLN A 5 1.64 6.39 -0.15
CA GLN A 5 2.60 5.90 0.85
C GLN A 5 2.18 6.28 2.28
N GLN A 6 1.60 7.46 2.45
CA GLN A 6 1.05 7.91 3.73
C GLN A 6 0.08 6.90 4.37
N GLN A 7 -0.81 6.30 3.56
CA GLN A 7 -1.74 5.27 4.08
C GLN A 7 -1.01 4.03 4.59
N LEU A 8 0.17 3.71 4.06
CA LEU A 8 0.99 2.61 4.55
C LEU A 8 1.64 2.96 5.89
N ASP A 9 2.13 4.19 6.02
CA ASP A 9 2.74 4.69 7.26
C ASP A 9 1.70 4.76 8.40
N ASP A 10 0.51 5.30 8.13
CA ASP A 10 -0.60 5.36 9.10
C ASP A 10 -0.99 3.94 9.59
N LEU A 11 -0.97 2.94 8.69
CA LEU A 11 -1.23 1.54 9.04
C LEU A 11 -0.09 0.92 9.85
N ASP A 12 1.17 1.21 9.52
CA ASP A 12 2.34 0.69 10.27
C ASP A 12 2.42 1.31 11.67
N GLU A 13 2.07 2.58 11.83
CA GLU A 13 1.97 3.24 13.14
C GLU A 13 0.88 2.59 14.00
N ALA A 14 -0.33 2.39 13.46
CA ALA A 14 -1.41 1.73 14.19
C ALA A 14 -1.07 0.28 14.59
N ILE A 15 -0.39 -0.46 13.71
CA ILE A 15 0.11 -1.82 14.02
C ILE A 15 1.12 -1.77 15.17
N THR A 16 2.00 -0.78 15.18
CA THR A 16 3.04 -0.61 16.21
C THR A 16 2.43 -0.19 17.55
N ALA A 17 1.44 0.70 17.52
CA ALA A 17 0.67 1.12 18.69
C ALA A 17 -0.23 0.00 19.25
N GLY A 18 -0.58 -1.00 18.43
CA GLY A 18 -1.50 -2.07 18.81
C GLY A 18 -2.96 -1.64 18.80
N GLU A 19 -3.28 -0.56 18.08
CA GLU A 19 -4.63 -0.04 17.95
C GLU A 19 -5.40 -0.75 16.83
N LEU A 20 -6.73 -0.85 16.99
CA LEU A 20 -7.62 -1.41 15.98
C LEU A 20 -8.28 -0.33 15.12
N GLU A 21 -8.05 0.94 15.42
CA GLU A 21 -8.62 2.07 14.70
C GLU A 21 -7.50 2.83 13.98
N VAL A 22 -7.71 3.13 12.70
CA VAL A 22 -6.76 3.89 11.88
C VAL A 22 -7.47 5.10 11.33
N THR A 23 -6.91 6.28 11.59
CA THR A 23 -7.36 7.53 10.99
C THR A 23 -6.47 7.83 9.80
N PHE A 24 -7.01 7.76 8.60
CA PHE A 24 -6.31 8.14 7.38
C PHE A 24 -6.25 9.66 7.25
N ALA A 25 -5.19 10.17 6.62
CA ALA A 25 -5.02 11.59 6.31
C ALA A 25 -6.20 12.23 5.55
N ASP A 26 -6.99 11.43 4.83
CA ASP A 26 -8.22 11.84 4.14
C ASP A 26 -9.41 12.11 5.11
N GLY A 27 -9.19 12.05 6.43
CA GLY A 27 -10.21 12.21 7.47
C GLY A 27 -11.09 10.99 7.68
N ARG A 28 -10.75 9.85 7.07
CA ARG A 28 -11.51 8.60 7.19
C ARG A 28 -11.00 7.80 8.38
N LYS A 29 -11.91 7.42 9.27
CA LYS A 29 -11.61 6.47 10.35
C LYS A 29 -12.10 5.09 9.98
N VAL A 30 -11.20 4.11 10.01
CA VAL A 30 -11.54 2.71 9.77
C VAL A 30 -11.16 1.91 11.00
N ARG A 31 -12.16 1.25 11.57
CA ARG A 31 -11.98 0.33 12.69
C ARG A 31 -11.94 -1.10 12.17
N TYR A 32 -10.83 -1.77 12.42
CA TYR A 32 -10.62 -3.18 12.13
C TYR A 32 -11.10 -4.04 13.30
N ARG A 33 -11.44 -5.30 13.03
CA ARG A 33 -11.92 -6.23 14.07
C ARG A 33 -10.76 -6.93 14.77
N SER A 34 -9.59 -6.97 14.15
CA SER A 34 -8.40 -7.62 14.69
C SER A 34 -7.10 -7.06 14.09
N ILE A 35 -5.99 -7.28 14.80
CA ILE A 35 -4.63 -6.97 14.30
C ILE A 35 -4.32 -7.76 13.01
N LYS A 36 -4.92 -8.95 12.85
CA LYS A 36 -4.75 -9.75 11.64
C LYS A 36 -5.34 -9.05 10.41
N GLU A 37 -6.57 -8.52 10.52
CA GLU A 37 -7.19 -7.73 9.45
C GLU A 37 -6.37 -6.48 9.13
N LEU A 38 -5.85 -5.80 10.15
CA LEU A 38 -4.98 -4.62 9.99
C LEU A 38 -3.71 -4.96 9.18
N LYS A 39 -3.06 -6.08 9.49
CA LYS A 39 -1.89 -6.59 8.74
C LYS A 39 -2.24 -6.99 7.29
N GLU A 40 -3.40 -7.60 7.08
CA GLU A 40 -3.89 -7.92 5.74
C GLU A 40 -4.16 -6.66 4.91
N ALA A 41 -4.78 -5.64 5.51
CA ALA A 41 -5.00 -4.35 4.86
C ALA A 41 -3.68 -3.71 4.42
N ARG A 42 -2.68 -3.66 5.31
CA ARG A 42 -1.32 -3.19 4.99
C ARG A 42 -0.73 -3.95 3.79
N ARG A 43 -0.86 -5.28 3.77
CA ARG A 43 -0.34 -6.11 2.68
C ARG A 43 -0.98 -5.76 1.33
N ILE A 44 -2.30 -5.56 1.30
CA ILE A 44 -3.03 -5.19 0.07
C ILE A 44 -2.56 -3.82 -0.45
N VAL A 45 -2.39 -2.85 0.44
CA VAL A 45 -1.91 -1.50 0.10
C VAL A 45 -0.49 -1.57 -0.46
N ALA A 46 0.42 -2.28 0.23
CA ALA A 46 1.79 -2.47 -0.22
C ALA A 46 1.86 -3.18 -1.58
N GLN A 47 1.03 -4.20 -1.81
CA GLN A 47 0.96 -4.89 -3.10
C GLN A 47 0.45 -3.99 -4.22
N ARG A 48 -0.53 -3.12 -3.96
CA ARG A 48 -0.99 -2.14 -4.97
C ARG A 48 0.06 -1.08 -5.29
N LEU A 49 0.81 -0.64 -4.29
CA LEU A 49 1.95 0.27 -4.48
C LEU A 49 3.06 -0.40 -5.30
N ALA A 50 3.40 -1.66 -4.98
CA ALA A 50 4.43 -2.42 -5.68
C ALA A 50 4.00 -2.86 -7.10
N GLY A 51 2.73 -3.22 -7.29
CA GLY A 51 2.15 -3.63 -8.58
C GLY A 51 2.08 -2.51 -9.63
N LYS A 52 2.25 -1.24 -9.21
CA LYS A 52 2.50 -0.12 -10.12
C LYS A 52 3.91 -0.12 -10.73
N ARG A 53 4.80 -1.05 -10.34
CA ARG A 53 6.12 -1.23 -10.94
C ARG A 53 5.96 -1.68 -12.39
N ARG A 54 5.85 -0.68 -13.27
CA ARG A 54 5.82 -0.80 -14.73
C ARG A 54 6.88 -1.81 -15.17
N ILE A 55 6.44 -2.86 -15.85
CA ILE A 55 7.33 -3.74 -16.61
C ILE A 55 8.09 -2.80 -17.55
N ARG A 56 9.40 -2.66 -17.35
CA ARG A 56 10.24 -1.83 -18.22
C ARG A 56 10.13 -2.44 -19.61
N ALA A 57 9.40 -1.77 -20.51
CA ALA A 57 9.32 -2.17 -21.90
C ALA A 57 10.76 -2.27 -22.42
N VAL A 58 11.20 -3.49 -22.72
CA VAL A 58 12.48 -3.73 -23.35
C VAL A 58 12.40 -3.09 -24.72
N ARG A 59 13.07 -1.94 -24.91
CA ARG A 59 13.33 -1.42 -26.25
C ARG A 59 14.33 -2.37 -26.90
N MET A 60 13.83 -3.37 -27.63
CA MET A 60 14.64 -4.08 -28.62
C MET A 60 14.84 -3.14 -29.81
N THR A 61 15.90 -2.36 -29.77
CA THR A 61 16.50 -1.83 -31.01
C THR A 61 17.38 -2.93 -31.57
N THR A 62 16.83 -3.74 -32.48
CA THR A 62 17.66 -4.59 -33.33
C THR A 62 18.02 -3.78 -34.56
N CYS A 63 19.30 -3.44 -34.68
CA CYS A 63 19.89 -2.93 -35.90
C CYS A 63 19.97 -4.12 -36.86
N LYS A 64 19.04 -4.23 -37.81
CA LYS A 64 19.24 -5.11 -38.97
C LYS A 64 20.08 -4.33 -39.98
N GLY A 65 21.37 -4.67 -40.02
CA GLY A 65 22.25 -4.45 -41.17
C GLY A 65 22.32 -5.71 -42.01
#